data_AF-A0A8H3H9C4-F1
#
_entry.id   AF-A0A8H3H9C4-F1
#
_cell.length_a   1.000
_cell.length_b   1.000
_cell.length_c   1.000
_cell.angle_alpha   90.00
_cell.angle_beta   90.00
_cell.angle_gamma   90.00
#
_symmetry.space_group_name_H-M   'P 1'
#
loop_
_entity.id
_entity.type
_entity.pdbx_description
1 polymer ?
#
loop_
_entity_poly.entity_id
_entity_poly.type
_entity_poly.pdbx_seq_one_letter_code
_entity_poly.pdbx_strand_id
1 'polypeptide(L)'
;MSYHGPTYGPKLDEYLSLRKLGVGISRHGTEAPSEHKIEAAIDSLNNPKSVNCDTFEIILSMERPPECAYLHLLLSDVGVFPSCIRLLRTYCKEGRGILDHAYGFLCLQVMALSVEVAKLNQVEQLDVVLEELTRISTHVSPYDLLNHYSRECESNEFCKEEYLRPSPRLLGWHTDPDTRLETCLASIGGCNIQDVLFLLDQLWPARSAFLQASECAANSFPGWCGLFYVMHGTLVKAFGNFTHRRETPEEKTHWIHLLQLMLRYVICSKRSEDITLARLLRDCPGFADRYETTVTMPLDCDRIVKAYSDKMGKLPTFVYAYVVRLYEFVCVNYHVNAARSNEHLNTICASTLEESWAELLRANLLSAGQWYQFTNTIVTNSKLLMTSANHQVNKPILLSILTKEDLFDFLGRLFLFPMSVEGESIGSRGPTP
;
A
#
# COMPACT_ATOMS: atom_id res chain seq x y z
N MET A 1 -30.16 -23.85 15.96
CA MET A 1 -30.12 -22.48 16.51
C MET A 1 -29.09 -21.70 15.71
N SER A 2 -29.54 -20.91 14.74
CA SER A 2 -28.68 -20.02 13.94
C SER A 2 -28.32 -18.81 14.79
N TYR A 3 -27.05 -18.68 15.15
CA TYR A 3 -26.52 -17.48 15.80
C TYR A 3 -26.62 -16.32 14.78
N HIS A 4 -27.65 -15.49 14.87
CA HIS A 4 -27.68 -14.20 14.18
C HIS A 4 -26.71 -13.28 14.90
N GLY A 5 -25.43 -13.32 14.48
CA GLY A 5 -24.49 -12.29 14.88
C GLY A 5 -24.98 -10.90 14.45
N PRO A 6 -24.44 -9.82 15.04
CA PRO A 6 -24.75 -8.47 14.59
C PRO A 6 -24.48 -8.33 13.08
N THR A 7 -25.36 -7.65 12.34
CA THR A 7 -25.31 -7.49 10.87
C THR A 7 -23.93 -7.07 10.34
N TYR A 8 -23.22 -6.24 11.11
CA TYR A 8 -21.91 -5.70 10.76
C TYR A 8 -20.72 -6.51 11.31
N GLY A 9 -20.98 -7.69 11.88
CA GLY A 9 -19.97 -8.59 12.42
C GLY A 9 -19.26 -8.06 13.68
N PRO A 10 -18.15 -8.70 14.08
CA PRO A 10 -17.37 -8.33 15.25
C PRO A 10 -16.63 -6.99 15.05
N LYS A 11 -16.12 -6.43 16.15
CA LYS A 11 -15.19 -5.28 16.11
C LYS A 11 -13.96 -5.64 15.27
N LEU A 12 -13.40 -4.64 14.60
CA LEU A 12 -12.27 -4.88 13.69
C LEU A 12 -11.09 -5.54 14.42
N ASP A 13 -10.73 -5.06 15.60
CA ASP A 13 -9.60 -5.63 16.38
C ASP A 13 -9.80 -7.11 16.73
N GLU A 14 -11.01 -7.51 17.09
CA GLU A 14 -11.38 -8.90 17.37
C GLU A 14 -11.23 -9.75 16.10
N TYR A 15 -11.79 -9.27 14.98
CA TYR A 15 -11.70 -9.94 13.68
C TYR A 15 -10.24 -10.13 13.23
N LEU A 16 -9.42 -9.07 13.29
CA LEU A 16 -8.02 -9.13 12.89
C LEU A 16 -7.20 -10.06 13.80
N SER A 17 -7.52 -10.10 15.10
CA SER A 17 -6.87 -11.01 16.05
C SER A 17 -7.17 -12.48 15.75
N LEU A 18 -8.43 -12.79 15.43
CA LEU A 18 -8.84 -14.14 15.03
C LEU A 18 -8.13 -14.58 13.74
N ARG A 19 -8.02 -13.69 12.74
CA ARG A 19 -7.30 -13.95 11.48
C ARG A 19 -5.81 -14.22 11.73
N LYS A 20 -5.16 -13.46 12.61
CA LYS A 20 -3.74 -13.66 12.97
C LYS A 20 -3.48 -15.02 13.62
N LEU A 21 -4.43 -15.54 14.38
CA LEU A 21 -4.32 -16.85 15.04
C LEU A 21 -4.55 -18.03 14.08
N GLY A 22 -4.83 -17.78 12.80
CA GLY A 22 -5.17 -18.84 11.84
C GLY A 22 -6.45 -19.57 12.20
N VAL A 23 -7.22 -19.07 13.17
CA VAL A 23 -8.56 -19.57 13.47
C VAL A 23 -9.41 -19.13 12.31
N GLY A 24 -9.69 -20.07 11.39
CA GLY A 24 -10.50 -19.81 10.22
C GLY A 24 -11.78 -19.10 10.61
N ILE A 25 -11.88 -17.80 10.30
CA ILE A 25 -13.12 -17.03 10.44
C ILE A 25 -14.10 -17.40 9.30
N SER A 26 -13.74 -18.38 8.47
CA SER A 26 -14.69 -19.11 7.65
C SER A 26 -15.73 -19.76 8.56
N ARG A 27 -16.79 -18.99 8.86
CA ARG A 27 -18.04 -19.48 9.47
C ARG A 27 -18.75 -20.45 8.53
N HIS A 28 -18.37 -20.46 7.27
CA HIS A 28 -18.70 -21.54 6.35
C HIS A 28 -17.79 -22.72 6.66
N GLY A 29 -18.42 -23.88 6.89
CA GLY A 29 -17.72 -25.14 7.07
C GLY A 29 -16.68 -25.38 5.97
N THR A 30 -15.85 -26.39 6.17
CA THR A 30 -14.69 -26.80 5.38
C THR A 30 -14.83 -26.87 3.85
N GLU A 31 -15.99 -26.58 3.26
CA GLU A 31 -16.23 -26.59 1.82
C GLU A 31 -16.13 -25.19 1.19
N ALA A 32 -15.31 -25.12 0.16
CA ALA A 32 -15.21 -24.04 -0.82
C ALA A 32 -16.59 -23.59 -1.33
N PRO A 33 -16.94 -22.28 -1.34
CA PRO A 33 -18.18 -21.82 -1.96
C PRO A 33 -18.20 -22.11 -3.47
N SER A 34 -19.36 -22.55 -3.97
CA SER A 34 -19.58 -22.73 -5.40
C SER A 34 -19.67 -21.38 -6.13
N GLU A 35 -19.44 -21.42 -7.45
CA GLU A 35 -19.61 -20.27 -8.35
C GLU A 35 -20.96 -19.55 -8.16
N HIS A 36 -22.07 -20.29 -8.19
CA HIS A 36 -23.41 -19.73 -7.94
C HIS A 36 -23.55 -19.07 -6.56
N LYS A 37 -22.85 -19.57 -5.53
CA LYS A 37 -22.89 -18.96 -4.20
C LYS A 37 -22.14 -17.63 -4.19
N ILE A 38 -21.04 -17.53 -4.94
CA ILE A 38 -20.28 -16.29 -5.12
C ILE A 38 -21.09 -15.28 -5.93
N GLU A 39 -21.67 -15.70 -7.05
CA GLU A 39 -22.55 -14.88 -7.89
C GLU A 39 -23.73 -14.31 -7.07
N ALA A 40 -24.44 -15.15 -6.33
CA ALA A 40 -25.53 -14.71 -5.46
C ALA A 40 -25.07 -13.73 -4.35
N ALA A 41 -23.84 -13.88 -3.85
CA ALA A 41 -23.27 -12.94 -2.89
C ALA A 41 -22.98 -11.57 -3.55
N ILE A 42 -22.46 -11.57 -4.77
CA ILE A 42 -22.25 -10.36 -5.57
C ILE A 42 -23.58 -9.67 -5.85
N ASP A 43 -24.59 -10.39 -6.32
CA ASP A 43 -25.93 -9.85 -6.59
C ASP A 43 -26.56 -9.21 -5.34
N SER A 44 -26.31 -9.81 -4.17
CA SER A 44 -26.83 -9.30 -2.90
C SER A 44 -26.28 -7.93 -2.52
N LEU A 45 -25.16 -7.47 -3.10
CA LEU A 45 -24.58 -6.14 -2.85
C LEU A 45 -25.53 -5.00 -3.22
N ASN A 46 -26.48 -5.25 -4.13
CA ASN A 46 -27.53 -4.30 -4.48
C ASN A 46 -28.63 -4.17 -3.41
N ASN A 47 -28.68 -5.05 -2.41
CA ASN A 47 -29.64 -5.01 -1.32
C ASN A 47 -28.91 -4.84 0.04
N PRO A 48 -28.76 -3.61 0.55
CA PRO A 48 -28.01 -3.34 1.77
C PRO A 48 -28.45 -4.11 3.01
N LYS A 49 -29.73 -4.51 3.08
CA LYS A 49 -30.28 -5.23 4.24
C LYS A 49 -29.86 -6.69 4.31
N SER A 50 -29.48 -7.29 3.18
CA SER A 50 -29.05 -8.70 3.13
C SER A 50 -27.54 -8.88 3.30
N VAL A 51 -26.75 -7.83 3.08
CA VAL A 51 -25.27 -7.91 3.09
C VAL A 51 -24.74 -7.93 4.52
N ASN A 52 -23.92 -8.92 4.83
CA ASN A 52 -23.21 -9.06 6.10
C ASN A 52 -21.73 -9.44 5.85
N CYS A 53 -20.94 -9.62 6.91
CA CYS A 53 -19.53 -10.00 6.76
C CYS A 53 -19.33 -11.33 6.02
N ASP A 54 -20.25 -12.29 6.19
CA ASP A 54 -20.15 -13.59 5.50
C ASP A 54 -20.34 -13.40 3.98
N THR A 55 -21.15 -12.42 3.56
CA THR A 55 -21.29 -12.05 2.13
C THR A 55 -19.95 -11.61 1.54
N PHE A 56 -19.23 -10.72 2.24
CA PHE A 56 -17.91 -10.28 1.78
C PHE A 56 -16.87 -11.40 1.83
N GLU A 57 -16.87 -12.25 2.84
CA GLU A 57 -15.96 -13.41 2.91
C GLU A 57 -16.23 -14.44 1.81
N ILE A 58 -17.49 -14.61 1.38
CA ILE A 58 -17.82 -15.44 0.20
C ILE A 58 -17.20 -14.81 -1.05
N ILE A 59 -17.33 -13.50 -1.26
CA ILE A 59 -16.74 -12.81 -2.41
C ILE A 59 -15.20 -12.90 -2.36
N LEU A 60 -14.62 -12.65 -1.19
CA LEU A 60 -13.19 -12.76 -0.91
C LEU A 60 -12.71 -14.22 -0.83
N SER A 61 -13.53 -15.22 -1.17
CA SER A 61 -13.02 -16.58 -1.38
C SER A 61 -12.32 -16.73 -2.72
N MET A 62 -12.70 -15.92 -3.73
CA MET A 62 -12.07 -15.87 -5.08
C MET A 62 -10.60 -15.47 -5.06
N GLU A 63 -10.16 -15.05 -3.91
CA GLU A 63 -8.79 -14.79 -3.59
C GLU A 63 -7.91 -16.07 -3.47
N ARG A 64 -8.52 -17.26 -3.38
CA ARG A 64 -7.84 -18.55 -3.14
C ARG A 64 -8.19 -19.57 -4.22
N PRO A 65 -7.35 -20.61 -4.44
CA PRO A 65 -7.73 -21.72 -5.28
C PRO A 65 -8.75 -22.63 -4.56
N PRO A 66 -9.74 -23.19 -5.29
CA PRO A 66 -9.97 -23.06 -6.73
C PRO A 66 -10.80 -21.81 -7.15
N GLU A 67 -11.38 -21.08 -6.20
CA GLU A 67 -12.38 -20.03 -6.45
C GLU A 67 -11.84 -18.83 -7.25
N CYS A 68 -10.51 -18.66 -7.31
CA CYS A 68 -9.86 -17.66 -8.15
C CYS A 68 -10.15 -17.78 -9.65
N ALA A 69 -10.64 -18.93 -10.12
CA ALA A 69 -11.18 -19.07 -11.48
C ALA A 69 -12.42 -18.19 -11.72
N TYR A 70 -13.12 -17.79 -10.67
CA TYR A 70 -14.35 -17.01 -10.72
C TYR A 70 -14.14 -15.50 -10.61
N LEU A 71 -12.90 -14.99 -10.62
CA LEU A 71 -12.61 -13.56 -10.49
C LEU A 71 -13.34 -12.68 -11.53
N HIS A 72 -13.63 -13.23 -12.72
CA HIS A 72 -14.39 -12.56 -13.77
C HIS A 72 -15.81 -12.15 -13.32
N LEU A 73 -16.40 -12.82 -12.32
CA LEU A 73 -17.72 -12.46 -11.78
C LEU A 73 -17.75 -11.05 -11.15
N LEU A 74 -16.59 -10.49 -10.77
CA LEU A 74 -16.50 -9.12 -10.26
C LEU A 74 -16.79 -8.06 -11.34
N LEU A 75 -16.78 -8.43 -12.62
CA LEU A 75 -17.12 -7.58 -13.76
C LEU A 75 -18.62 -7.57 -14.09
N SER A 76 -19.48 -8.01 -13.17
CA SER A 76 -20.91 -8.12 -13.40
C SER A 76 -21.62 -6.76 -13.47
N ASP A 77 -22.82 -6.76 -14.06
CA ASP A 77 -23.70 -5.60 -14.19
C ASP A 77 -24.16 -5.00 -12.85
N VAL A 78 -23.91 -5.71 -11.73
CA VAL A 78 -24.21 -5.24 -10.37
C VAL A 78 -23.43 -3.97 -10.03
N GLY A 79 -22.25 -3.78 -10.61
CA GLY A 79 -21.35 -2.69 -10.26
C GLY A 79 -20.85 -2.85 -8.82
N VAL A 80 -19.87 -3.73 -8.62
CA VAL A 80 -19.36 -4.08 -7.29
C VAL A 80 -18.82 -2.86 -6.54
N PHE A 81 -18.06 -2.00 -7.21
CA PHE A 81 -17.44 -0.82 -6.58
C PHE A 81 -18.48 0.20 -6.06
N PRO A 82 -19.42 0.72 -6.88
CA PRO A 82 -20.44 1.65 -6.40
C PRO A 82 -21.39 1.01 -5.39
N SER A 83 -21.63 -0.30 -5.48
CA SER A 83 -22.40 -1.04 -4.48
C SER A 83 -21.70 -1.04 -3.12
N CYS A 84 -20.41 -1.35 -3.07
CA CYS A 84 -19.58 -1.25 -1.87
C CYS A 84 -19.57 0.18 -1.30
N ILE A 85 -19.43 1.21 -2.13
CA ILE A 85 -19.51 2.62 -1.69
C ILE A 85 -20.87 2.93 -1.04
N ARG A 86 -21.98 2.50 -1.64
CA ARG A 86 -23.33 2.71 -1.09
C ARG A 86 -23.52 2.00 0.25
N LEU A 87 -22.99 0.79 0.39
CA LEU A 87 -23.00 0.04 1.65
C LEU A 87 -22.20 0.78 2.73
N LEU A 88 -20.98 1.22 2.41
CA LEU A 88 -20.14 1.99 3.33
C LEU A 88 -20.78 3.32 3.74
N ARG A 89 -21.37 4.05 2.78
CA ARG A 89 -22.11 5.29 3.07
C ARG A 89 -23.27 5.03 4.03
N THR A 90 -23.99 3.92 3.88
CA THR A 90 -25.11 3.55 4.76
C THR A 90 -24.60 3.19 6.15
N TYR A 91 -23.57 2.35 6.22
CA TYR A 91 -22.91 1.94 7.45
C TYR A 91 -22.36 3.12 8.25
N CYS A 92 -21.71 4.09 7.58
CA CYS A 92 -21.17 5.30 8.22
C CYS A 92 -22.25 6.30 8.63
N LYS A 93 -23.35 6.42 7.85
CA LYS A 93 -24.51 7.26 8.23
C LYS A 93 -25.19 6.81 9.53
N GLU A 94 -25.07 5.53 9.89
CA GLU A 94 -25.53 4.99 11.17
C GLU A 94 -24.57 5.32 12.34
N GLY A 95 -23.62 6.23 12.16
CA GLY A 95 -22.73 6.74 13.21
C GLY A 95 -21.52 5.87 13.51
N ARG A 96 -21.14 4.97 12.59
CA ARG A 96 -19.99 4.06 12.76
C ARG A 96 -18.80 4.52 11.91
N GLY A 97 -17.60 4.42 12.47
CA GLY A 97 -16.36 4.60 11.71
C GLY A 97 -16.18 3.48 10.69
N ILE A 98 -15.63 3.82 9.53
CA ILE A 98 -15.41 2.88 8.39
C ILE A 98 -14.58 1.66 8.77
N LEU A 99 -13.74 1.74 9.81
CA LEU A 99 -12.93 0.64 10.33
C LEU A 99 -13.30 0.24 11.78
N ASP A 100 -14.51 0.54 12.24
CA ASP A 100 -14.96 0.12 13.59
C ASP A 100 -15.23 -1.39 13.68
N HIS A 101 -15.70 -2.00 12.59
CA HIS A 101 -16.09 -3.40 12.52
C HIS A 101 -15.47 -4.09 11.30
N ALA A 102 -15.44 -5.42 11.30
CA ALA A 102 -14.97 -6.23 10.18
C ALA A 102 -15.68 -5.87 8.87
N TYR A 103 -16.95 -5.49 8.93
CA TYR A 103 -17.78 -5.14 7.76
C TYR A 103 -17.11 -4.12 6.84
N GLY A 104 -16.66 -2.98 7.38
CA GLY A 104 -16.07 -1.92 6.55
C GLY A 104 -14.71 -2.30 6.00
N PHE A 105 -13.90 -3.03 6.78
CA PHE A 105 -12.62 -3.59 6.31
C PHE A 105 -12.81 -4.58 5.16
N LEU A 106 -13.71 -5.54 5.30
CA LEU A 106 -14.00 -6.55 4.27
C LEU A 106 -14.58 -5.91 3.00
N CYS A 107 -15.45 -4.91 3.16
CA CYS A 107 -15.97 -4.15 2.03
C CYS A 107 -14.85 -3.44 1.25
N LEU A 108 -13.89 -2.83 1.96
CA LEU A 108 -12.69 -2.23 1.33
C LEU A 108 -11.81 -3.28 0.64
N GLN A 109 -11.69 -4.49 1.19
CA GLN A 109 -10.96 -5.59 0.53
C GLN A 109 -11.66 -6.01 -0.77
N VAL A 110 -12.99 -6.14 -0.78
CA VAL A 110 -13.75 -6.47 -1.99
C VAL A 110 -13.55 -5.38 -3.05
N MET A 111 -13.56 -4.11 -2.65
CA MET A 111 -13.27 -2.99 -3.56
C MET A 111 -11.85 -3.09 -4.13
N ALA A 112 -10.84 -3.36 -3.29
CA ALA A 112 -9.46 -3.51 -3.74
C ALA A 112 -9.31 -4.67 -4.75
N LEU A 113 -9.90 -5.83 -4.46
CA LEU A 113 -9.89 -6.97 -5.37
C LEU A 113 -10.56 -6.64 -6.72
N SER A 114 -11.72 -5.99 -6.66
CA SER A 114 -12.46 -5.57 -7.86
C SER A 114 -11.67 -4.59 -8.71
N VAL A 115 -10.93 -3.67 -8.09
CA VAL A 115 -10.03 -2.74 -8.80
C VAL A 115 -8.91 -3.48 -9.52
N GLU A 116 -8.28 -4.48 -8.88
CA GLU A 116 -7.22 -5.27 -9.52
C GLU A 116 -7.75 -6.03 -10.75
N VAL A 117 -8.91 -6.68 -10.63
CA VAL A 117 -9.57 -7.38 -11.75
C VAL A 117 -9.97 -6.41 -12.87
N ALA A 118 -10.56 -5.26 -12.53
CA ALA A 118 -10.98 -4.27 -13.51
C ALA A 118 -9.81 -3.70 -14.33
N LYS A 119 -8.69 -3.41 -13.69
CA LYS A 119 -7.48 -2.93 -14.38
C LYS A 119 -6.97 -3.96 -15.39
N LEU A 120 -6.88 -5.22 -14.99
CA LEU A 120 -6.43 -6.30 -15.88
C LEU A 120 -7.40 -6.54 -17.04
N ASN A 121 -8.71 -6.49 -16.77
CA ASN A 121 -9.72 -6.56 -17.81
C ASN A 121 -9.59 -5.41 -18.81
N GLN A 122 -9.36 -4.18 -18.32
CA GLN A 122 -9.24 -2.98 -19.12
C GLN A 122 -8.06 -3.03 -20.11
N VAL A 123 -7.02 -3.80 -19.80
CA VAL A 123 -5.86 -4.01 -20.68
C VAL A 123 -5.83 -5.39 -21.34
N GLU A 124 -6.96 -6.11 -21.33
CA GLU A 124 -7.12 -7.43 -21.96
C GLU A 124 -6.11 -8.47 -21.44
N GLN A 125 -5.75 -8.40 -20.15
CA GLN A 125 -4.84 -9.35 -19.49
C GLN A 125 -5.55 -10.31 -18.54
N LEU A 126 -6.83 -10.08 -18.23
CA LEU A 126 -7.56 -10.91 -17.25
C LEU A 126 -7.63 -12.39 -17.67
N ASP A 127 -7.96 -12.67 -18.93
CA ASP A 127 -8.08 -14.06 -19.42
C ASP A 127 -6.76 -14.82 -19.31
N VAL A 128 -5.63 -14.15 -19.60
CA VAL A 128 -4.28 -14.72 -19.44
C VAL A 128 -4.02 -15.08 -17.98
N VAL A 129 -4.34 -14.18 -17.07
CA VAL A 129 -4.18 -14.41 -15.62
C VAL A 129 -5.08 -15.56 -15.16
N LEU A 130 -6.34 -15.61 -15.59
CA LEU A 130 -7.26 -16.70 -15.24
C LEU A 130 -6.75 -18.05 -15.76
N GLU A 131 -6.26 -18.12 -16.99
CA GLU A 131 -5.68 -19.32 -17.57
C GLU A 131 -4.46 -19.80 -16.74
N GLU A 132 -3.58 -18.89 -16.33
CA GLU A 132 -2.45 -19.22 -15.47
C GLU A 132 -2.89 -19.66 -14.07
N LEU A 133 -3.87 -18.99 -13.46
CA LEU A 133 -4.43 -19.35 -12.16
C LEU A 133 -5.00 -20.78 -12.15
N THR A 134 -5.61 -21.23 -13.24
CA THR A 134 -6.10 -22.62 -13.36
C THR A 134 -4.98 -23.66 -13.46
N ARG A 135 -3.78 -23.24 -13.87
CA ARG A 135 -2.59 -24.10 -14.02
C ARG A 135 -1.68 -24.10 -12.80
N ILE A 136 -1.85 -23.15 -11.90
CA ILE A 136 -1.03 -23.01 -10.70
C ILE A 136 -1.17 -24.25 -9.80
N SER A 137 -0.03 -24.84 -9.44
CA SER A 137 0.04 -25.83 -8.37
C SER A 137 -0.37 -25.19 -7.03
N THR A 138 -0.87 -25.97 -6.08
CA THR A 138 -1.31 -25.50 -4.73
C THR A 138 -0.28 -24.70 -3.92
N HIS A 139 0.97 -24.60 -4.38
CA HIS A 139 2.07 -23.90 -3.71
C HIS A 139 2.28 -22.45 -4.14
N VAL A 140 1.70 -21.97 -5.26
CA VAL A 140 1.79 -20.56 -5.65
C VAL A 140 0.50 -19.86 -5.25
N SER A 141 0.64 -18.73 -4.57
CA SER A 141 -0.46 -17.87 -4.16
C SER A 141 -1.08 -17.21 -5.40
N PRO A 142 -2.37 -17.45 -5.74
CA PRO A 142 -3.07 -16.76 -6.83
C PRO A 142 -2.89 -15.24 -6.82
N TYR A 143 -2.81 -14.69 -5.62
CA TYR A 143 -2.62 -13.27 -5.41
C TYR A 143 -1.27 -12.75 -5.85
N ASP A 144 -0.20 -13.51 -5.64
CA ASP A 144 1.13 -13.05 -6.02
C ASP A 144 1.20 -12.96 -7.55
N LEU A 145 0.46 -13.83 -8.27
CA LEU A 145 0.28 -13.73 -9.72
C LEU A 145 -0.56 -12.51 -10.11
N LEU A 146 -1.76 -12.35 -9.53
CA LEU A 146 -2.64 -11.20 -9.81
C LEU A 146 -1.92 -9.86 -9.58
N ASN A 147 -1.21 -9.76 -8.45
CA ASN A 147 -0.44 -8.58 -8.10
C ASN A 147 0.72 -8.38 -9.09
N HIS A 148 1.45 -9.44 -9.45
CA HIS A 148 2.54 -9.34 -10.43
C HIS A 148 2.08 -8.71 -11.75
N TYR A 149 1.04 -9.27 -12.38
CA TYR A 149 0.51 -8.76 -13.65
C TYR A 149 -0.02 -7.34 -13.54
N SER A 150 -0.75 -7.04 -12.46
CA SER A 150 -1.30 -5.69 -12.27
C SER A 150 -0.21 -4.64 -12.08
N ARG A 151 0.83 -4.94 -11.28
CA ARG A 151 1.98 -4.04 -11.06
C ARG A 151 2.84 -3.88 -12.32
N GLU A 152 2.93 -4.92 -13.16
CA GLU A 152 3.57 -4.83 -14.47
C GLU A 152 2.80 -3.86 -15.40
N CYS A 153 1.47 -4.00 -15.47
CA CYS A 153 0.61 -3.10 -16.24
C CYS A 153 0.75 -1.65 -15.79
N GLU A 154 0.75 -1.40 -14.47
CA GLU A 154 1.01 -0.07 -13.91
C GLU A 154 2.40 0.43 -14.27
N SER A 155 3.42 -0.43 -14.18
CA SER A 155 4.80 -0.07 -14.49
C SER A 155 5.00 0.33 -15.95
N ASN A 156 4.32 -0.35 -16.88
CA ASN A 156 4.34 -0.02 -18.29
C ASN A 156 3.72 1.35 -18.58
N GLU A 157 2.71 1.75 -17.80
CA GLU A 157 2.10 3.08 -17.91
C GLU A 157 3.01 4.17 -17.33
N PHE A 158 3.75 3.86 -16.27
CA PHE A 158 4.75 4.77 -15.68
C PHE A 158 6.04 4.94 -16.49
N CYS A 159 6.25 4.20 -17.59
CA CYS A 159 7.46 4.33 -18.42
C CYS A 159 7.36 5.45 -19.47
N LYS A 160 6.17 6.02 -19.71
CA LYS A 160 5.96 7.07 -20.72
C LYS A 160 6.19 8.44 -20.10
N GLU A 161 7.00 9.28 -20.76
CA GLU A 161 7.50 10.59 -20.26
C GLU A 161 6.43 11.63 -19.88
N GLU A 162 5.14 11.33 -20.09
CA GLU A 162 3.99 12.13 -19.67
C GLU A 162 3.51 11.75 -18.25
N TYR A 163 4.44 11.82 -17.29
CA TYR A 163 4.31 11.31 -15.90
C TYR A 163 3.28 12.01 -15.00
N LEU A 164 2.49 12.92 -15.54
CA LEU A 164 1.61 13.79 -14.76
C LEU A 164 0.13 13.63 -15.14
N ARG A 165 -0.21 12.65 -15.97
CA ARG A 165 -1.59 12.41 -16.39
C ARG A 165 -2.08 11.06 -15.87
N PRO A 166 -3.33 10.96 -15.39
CA PRO A 166 -3.93 9.67 -15.07
C PRO A 166 -3.83 8.77 -16.30
N SER A 167 -3.37 7.53 -16.16
CA SER A 167 -3.31 6.60 -17.31
C SER A 167 -4.72 6.45 -17.89
N PRO A 168 -4.96 6.91 -19.14
CA PRO A 168 -6.25 6.69 -19.79
C PRO A 168 -6.47 5.21 -20.06
N ARG A 169 -5.40 4.44 -20.27
CA ARG A 169 -5.46 3.05 -20.65
C ARG A 169 -5.84 2.15 -19.49
N LEU A 170 -5.19 2.28 -18.33
CA LEU A 170 -5.41 1.34 -17.22
C LEU A 170 -6.69 1.64 -16.42
N LEU A 171 -7.07 2.92 -16.34
CA LEU A 171 -8.27 3.33 -15.60
C LEU A 171 -9.51 3.50 -16.49
N GLY A 172 -9.37 3.56 -17.81
CA GLY A 172 -10.51 3.63 -18.72
C GLY A 172 -11.44 4.82 -18.44
N TRP A 173 -10.87 6.03 -18.35
CA TRP A 173 -11.64 7.25 -18.06
C TRP A 173 -12.74 7.50 -19.08
N HIS A 174 -13.93 7.83 -18.60
CA HIS A 174 -15.05 8.28 -19.40
C HIS A 174 -15.83 9.37 -18.65
N THR A 175 -16.53 10.21 -19.40
CA THR A 175 -17.48 11.17 -18.82
C THR A 175 -18.84 10.50 -18.72
N ASP A 176 -19.35 10.37 -17.50
CA ASP A 176 -20.70 9.85 -17.26
C ASP A 176 -21.74 10.79 -17.90
N PRO A 177 -22.64 10.29 -18.76
CA PRO A 177 -23.55 11.14 -19.54
C PRO A 177 -24.61 11.84 -18.66
N ASP A 178 -24.99 11.23 -17.54
CA ASP A 178 -26.08 11.69 -16.68
C ASP A 178 -25.59 12.71 -15.66
N THR A 179 -24.46 12.42 -15.01
CA THR A 179 -23.87 13.25 -13.95
C THR A 179 -22.82 14.23 -14.47
N ARG A 180 -22.31 14.02 -15.69
CA ARG A 180 -21.18 14.75 -16.28
C ARG A 180 -19.88 14.64 -15.49
N LEU A 181 -19.78 13.67 -14.59
CA LEU A 181 -18.57 13.42 -13.80
C LEU A 181 -17.61 12.50 -14.57
N GLU A 182 -16.31 12.79 -14.46
CA GLU A 182 -15.27 11.87 -14.92
C GLU A 182 -15.24 10.65 -14.00
N THR A 183 -15.38 9.47 -14.61
CA THR A 183 -15.49 8.18 -13.94
C THR A 183 -14.48 7.21 -14.55
N CYS A 184 -13.83 6.39 -13.72
CA CYS A 184 -12.91 5.34 -14.14
C CYS A 184 -13.45 3.94 -13.83
N LEU A 185 -12.89 2.90 -14.43
CA LEU A 185 -13.22 1.49 -14.20
C LEU A 185 -14.70 1.16 -14.46
N ALA A 186 -15.17 1.47 -15.67
CA ALA A 186 -16.56 1.27 -16.09
C ALA A 186 -17.05 -0.18 -15.90
N SER A 187 -16.18 -1.17 -16.10
CA SER A 187 -16.51 -2.61 -16.02
C SER A 187 -16.88 -3.08 -14.60
N ILE A 188 -16.65 -2.28 -13.57
CA ILE A 188 -17.09 -2.57 -12.19
C ILE A 188 -18.11 -1.53 -11.69
N GLY A 189 -18.76 -0.82 -12.61
CA GLY A 189 -19.78 0.19 -12.34
C GLY A 189 -19.26 1.62 -12.13
N GLY A 190 -17.93 1.81 -12.17
CA GLY A 190 -17.34 3.14 -12.12
C GLY A 190 -16.89 3.60 -10.73
N CYS A 191 -15.87 4.45 -10.70
CA CYS A 191 -15.43 5.23 -9.55
C CYS A 191 -15.21 6.69 -9.98
N ASN A 192 -15.88 7.62 -9.30
CA ASN A 192 -15.76 9.05 -9.56
C ASN A 192 -15.16 9.80 -8.35
N ILE A 193 -15.00 11.11 -8.50
CA ILE A 193 -14.42 11.97 -7.46
C ILE A 193 -15.19 11.92 -6.13
N GLN A 194 -16.53 11.89 -6.15
CA GLN A 194 -17.33 11.87 -4.91
C GLN A 194 -17.12 10.60 -4.10
N ASP A 195 -16.82 9.49 -4.76
CA ASP A 195 -16.52 8.22 -4.08
C ASP A 195 -15.14 8.27 -3.42
N VAL A 196 -14.14 8.85 -4.10
CA VAL A 196 -12.79 9.03 -3.55
C VAL A 196 -12.78 10.00 -2.37
N LEU A 197 -13.45 11.15 -2.49
CA LEU A 197 -13.55 12.12 -1.39
C LEU A 197 -14.22 11.48 -0.17
N PHE A 198 -15.32 10.74 -0.37
CA PHE A 198 -15.98 9.99 0.70
C PHE A 198 -15.01 9.01 1.38
N LEU A 199 -14.25 8.21 0.62
CA LEU A 199 -13.30 7.26 1.21
C LEU A 199 -12.22 7.97 2.01
N LEU A 200 -11.65 9.06 1.50
CA LEU A 200 -10.63 9.85 2.20
C LEU A 200 -11.17 10.45 3.50
N ASP A 201 -12.37 11.01 3.47
CA ASP A 201 -13.04 11.61 4.63
C ASP A 201 -13.36 10.60 5.72
N GLN A 202 -13.61 9.34 5.35
CA GLN A 202 -13.86 8.28 6.33
C GLN A 202 -12.58 7.58 6.82
N LEU A 203 -11.61 7.37 5.94
CA LEU A 203 -10.36 6.68 6.28
C LEU A 203 -9.42 7.55 7.10
N TRP A 204 -9.39 8.86 6.85
CA TRP A 204 -8.50 9.78 7.55
C TRP A 204 -8.74 9.84 9.08
N PRO A 205 -9.98 9.99 9.58
CA PRO A 205 -10.27 9.86 11.00
C PRO A 205 -9.90 8.48 11.56
N ALA A 206 -10.03 7.43 10.73
CA ALA A 206 -9.71 6.04 11.09
C ALA A 206 -8.23 5.64 10.89
N ARG A 207 -7.33 6.58 10.59
CA ARG A 207 -5.92 6.33 10.18
C ARG A 207 -5.08 5.43 11.11
N SER A 208 -5.42 5.37 12.41
CA SER A 208 -4.73 4.46 13.34
C SER A 208 -5.20 3.01 13.19
N ALA A 209 -6.52 2.79 13.08
CA ALA A 209 -7.07 1.49 12.75
C ALA A 209 -6.69 1.05 11.33
N PHE A 210 -6.53 2.02 10.41
CA PHE A 210 -6.09 1.81 9.04
C PHE A 210 -4.74 1.10 8.94
N LEU A 211 -3.74 1.48 9.75
CA LEU A 211 -2.43 0.80 9.74
C LEU A 211 -2.56 -0.67 10.15
N GLN A 212 -3.33 -0.96 11.20
CA GLN A 212 -3.54 -2.33 11.67
C GLN A 212 -4.32 -3.18 10.65
N ALA A 213 -5.34 -2.58 10.02
CA ALA A 213 -6.07 -3.19 8.92
C ALA A 213 -5.15 -3.48 7.73
N SER A 214 -4.31 -2.51 7.38
CA SER A 214 -3.34 -2.59 6.29
C SER A 214 -2.29 -3.67 6.51
N GLU A 215 -1.76 -3.81 7.73
CA GLU A 215 -0.84 -4.90 8.07
C GLU A 215 -1.47 -6.27 7.85
N CYS A 216 -2.74 -6.43 8.24
CA CYS A 216 -3.45 -7.68 8.01
C CYS A 216 -3.73 -7.89 6.51
N ALA A 217 -4.16 -6.84 5.82
CA ALA A 217 -4.43 -6.87 4.39
C ALA A 217 -3.15 -7.21 3.62
N ALA A 218 -2.03 -6.53 3.82
CA ALA A 218 -0.78 -6.79 3.10
C ALA A 218 -0.28 -8.25 3.24
N ASN A 219 -0.56 -8.91 4.37
CA ASN A 219 -0.23 -10.31 4.58
C ASN A 219 -1.21 -11.29 3.90
N SER A 220 -2.49 -10.90 3.74
CA SER A 220 -3.55 -11.76 3.19
C SER A 220 -3.86 -11.45 1.72
N PHE A 221 -3.98 -10.18 1.38
CA PHE A 221 -4.18 -9.62 0.03
C PHE A 221 -3.44 -8.27 -0.16
N PRO A 222 -2.23 -8.26 -0.73
CA PRO A 222 -1.52 -7.04 -1.14
C PRO A 222 -2.13 -6.45 -2.42
N GLY A 223 -3.26 -5.75 -2.29
CA GLY A 223 -3.97 -5.11 -3.42
C GLY A 223 -4.49 -3.71 -3.13
N TRP A 224 -4.23 -3.17 -1.93
CA TRP A 224 -4.68 -1.82 -1.60
C TRP A 224 -3.87 -0.76 -2.36
N CYS A 225 -2.69 -1.10 -2.88
CA CYS A 225 -1.99 -0.26 -3.84
C CYS A 225 -2.85 0.09 -5.06
N GLY A 226 -3.66 -0.85 -5.58
CA GLY A 226 -4.57 -0.57 -6.69
C GLY A 226 -5.65 0.44 -6.32
N LEU A 227 -6.20 0.35 -5.11
CA LEU A 227 -7.17 1.33 -4.61
C LEU A 227 -6.54 2.72 -4.49
N PHE A 228 -5.31 2.82 -3.99
CA PHE A 228 -4.57 4.09 -3.95
C PHE A 228 -4.25 4.63 -5.34
N TYR A 229 -3.93 3.77 -6.30
CA TYR A 229 -3.73 4.16 -7.69
C TYR A 229 -4.98 4.82 -8.27
N VAL A 230 -6.16 4.23 -8.01
CA VAL A 230 -7.46 4.80 -8.41
C VAL A 230 -7.70 6.14 -7.71
N MET A 231 -7.56 6.20 -6.37
CA MET A 231 -7.76 7.46 -5.63
C MET A 231 -6.86 8.58 -6.15
N HIS A 232 -5.56 8.30 -6.30
CA HIS A 232 -4.59 9.24 -6.85
C HIS A 232 -5.00 9.69 -8.26
N GLY A 233 -5.27 8.76 -9.17
CA GLY A 233 -5.69 9.07 -10.54
C GLY A 233 -6.95 9.95 -10.60
N THR A 234 -7.94 9.67 -9.75
CA THR A 234 -9.17 10.45 -9.63
C THR A 234 -8.92 11.86 -9.11
N LEU A 235 -8.07 12.02 -8.09
CA LEU A 235 -7.70 13.36 -7.60
C LEU A 235 -6.94 14.17 -8.65
N VAL A 236 -5.97 13.56 -9.35
CA VAL A 236 -5.26 14.23 -10.47
C VAL A 236 -6.23 14.64 -11.57
N LYS A 237 -7.19 13.77 -11.92
CA LYS A 237 -8.20 14.06 -12.94
C LYS A 237 -9.13 15.21 -12.53
N ALA A 238 -9.56 15.24 -11.27
CA ALA A 238 -10.52 16.22 -10.76
C ALA A 238 -9.88 17.59 -10.47
N PHE A 239 -8.69 17.61 -9.86
CA PHE A 239 -8.04 18.86 -9.42
C PHE A 239 -7.07 19.41 -10.47
N GLY A 240 -6.69 18.60 -11.45
CA GLY A 240 -5.78 18.96 -12.52
C GLY A 240 -4.32 18.81 -12.12
N ASN A 241 -3.42 19.28 -12.99
CA ASN A 241 -1.99 19.09 -12.83
C ASN A 241 -1.33 20.21 -12.01
N PHE A 242 -0.54 19.83 -10.99
CA PHE A 242 -0.06 20.73 -9.93
C PHE A 242 1.11 21.65 -10.33
N THR A 243 1.67 21.47 -11.53
CA THR A 243 2.88 22.21 -11.92
C THR A 243 2.67 23.72 -12.01
N HIS A 244 1.42 24.21 -12.18
CA HIS A 244 1.16 25.63 -12.41
C HIS A 244 -0.09 26.23 -11.72
N ARG A 245 -0.83 25.47 -10.90
CA ARG A 245 -2.08 25.95 -10.27
C ARG A 245 -1.95 26.02 -8.75
N ARG A 246 -2.51 27.09 -8.15
CA ARG A 246 -2.72 27.17 -6.70
C ARG A 246 -3.88 26.26 -6.32
N GLU A 247 -3.59 25.30 -5.46
CA GLU A 247 -4.60 24.43 -4.85
C GLU A 247 -5.50 25.23 -3.91
N THR A 248 -6.77 24.87 -3.88
CA THR A 248 -7.68 25.30 -2.82
C THR A 248 -7.32 24.61 -1.50
N PRO A 249 -7.68 25.18 -0.35
CA PRO A 249 -7.43 24.54 0.95
C PRO A 249 -8.05 23.15 1.08
N GLU A 250 -9.20 22.93 0.45
CA GLU A 250 -9.91 21.66 0.44
C GLU A 250 -9.17 20.60 -0.41
N GLU A 251 -8.76 20.95 -1.64
CA GLU A 251 -7.94 20.08 -2.49
C GLU A 251 -6.65 19.67 -1.78
N LYS A 252 -5.96 20.63 -1.15
CA LYS A 252 -4.75 20.38 -0.36
C LYS A 252 -4.99 19.41 0.80
N THR A 253 -6.14 19.53 1.47
CA THR A 253 -6.50 18.65 2.60
C THR A 253 -6.67 17.21 2.12
N HIS A 254 -7.37 16.98 1.02
CA HIS A 254 -7.55 15.63 0.46
C HIS A 254 -6.23 15.01 -0.01
N TRP A 255 -5.33 15.79 -0.60
CA TRP A 255 -3.98 15.33 -0.93
C TRP A 255 -3.17 14.93 0.28
N ILE A 256 -3.21 15.73 1.35
CA ILE A 256 -2.56 15.39 2.62
C ILE A 256 -3.13 14.08 3.17
N HIS A 257 -4.46 13.91 3.18
CA HIS A 257 -5.10 12.67 3.63
C HIS A 257 -4.62 11.46 2.84
N LEU A 258 -4.63 11.55 1.50
CA LEU A 258 -4.18 10.47 0.62
C LEU A 258 -2.70 10.14 0.84
N LEU A 259 -1.84 11.17 0.84
CA LEU A 259 -0.40 11.05 1.06
C LEU A 259 -0.07 10.33 2.37
N GLN A 260 -0.74 10.72 3.45
CA GLN A 260 -0.53 10.14 4.78
C GLN A 260 -1.06 8.71 4.90
N LEU A 261 -2.20 8.40 4.29
CA LEU A 261 -2.72 7.03 4.23
C LEU A 261 -1.78 6.12 3.41
N MET A 262 -1.24 6.61 2.29
CA MET A 262 -0.27 5.88 1.46
C MET A 262 1.06 5.65 2.20
N LEU A 263 1.58 6.64 2.94
CA LEU A 263 2.77 6.48 3.78
C LEU A 263 2.56 5.40 4.85
N ARG A 264 1.39 5.39 5.50
CA ARG A 264 1.01 4.34 6.47
C ARG A 264 0.84 2.97 5.82
N TYR A 265 0.31 2.89 4.61
CA TYR A 265 0.18 1.61 3.92
C TYR A 265 1.54 1.04 3.52
N VAL A 266 2.46 1.88 3.01
CA VAL A 266 3.74 1.37 2.54
C VAL A 266 4.51 0.65 3.62
N ILE A 267 4.54 1.19 4.83
CA ILE A 267 5.36 0.60 5.91
C ILE A 267 4.92 -0.83 6.25
N CYS A 268 3.77 -1.29 5.77
CA CYS A 268 3.34 -2.68 5.88
C CYS A 268 3.11 -3.42 4.55
N SER A 269 3.15 -2.74 3.40
CA SER A 269 2.90 -3.30 2.06
C SER A 269 3.89 -4.40 1.65
N LYS A 270 3.61 -5.16 0.58
CA LYS A 270 4.57 -6.14 0.03
C LYS A 270 5.55 -5.49 -0.95
N ARG A 271 6.68 -6.15 -1.19
CA ARG A 271 7.74 -5.70 -2.12
C ARG A 271 7.22 -5.40 -3.53
N SER A 272 6.28 -6.22 -4.01
CA SER A 272 5.68 -6.07 -5.34
C SER A 272 4.93 -4.74 -5.51
N GLU A 273 4.49 -4.10 -4.43
CA GLU A 273 3.74 -2.85 -4.46
C GLU A 273 4.62 -1.60 -4.31
N ASP A 274 5.85 -1.77 -3.79
CA ASP A 274 6.72 -0.66 -3.41
C ASP A 274 7.03 0.28 -4.58
N ILE A 275 7.21 -0.26 -5.79
CA ILE A 275 7.52 0.55 -6.98
C ILE A 275 6.34 1.46 -7.34
N THR A 276 5.12 0.93 -7.38
CA THR A 276 3.92 1.73 -7.67
C THR A 276 3.70 2.75 -6.57
N LEU A 277 3.73 2.33 -5.29
CA LEU A 277 3.50 3.24 -4.17
C LEU A 277 4.53 4.36 -4.10
N ALA A 278 5.81 4.07 -4.34
CA ALA A 278 6.86 5.09 -4.39
C ALA A 278 6.60 6.12 -5.51
N ARG A 279 6.09 5.67 -6.67
CA ARG A 279 5.71 6.56 -7.77
C ARG A 279 4.51 7.43 -7.40
N LEU A 280 3.42 6.83 -6.92
CA LEU A 280 2.24 7.56 -6.47
C LEU A 280 2.59 8.60 -5.41
N LEU A 281 3.44 8.26 -4.45
CA LEU A 281 3.87 9.18 -3.39
C LEU A 281 4.71 10.33 -3.91
N ARG A 282 5.66 10.06 -4.81
CA ARG A 282 6.46 11.10 -5.45
C ARG A 282 5.59 12.11 -6.21
N ASP A 283 4.50 11.63 -6.80
CA ASP A 283 3.63 12.43 -7.66
C ASP A 283 2.53 13.16 -6.85
N CYS A 284 2.37 12.86 -5.56
CA CYS A 284 1.49 13.60 -4.65
C CYS A 284 1.99 15.02 -4.37
N PRO A 285 1.14 16.04 -4.45
CA PRO A 285 1.42 17.39 -3.96
C PRO A 285 1.83 17.37 -2.48
N GLY A 286 2.84 18.17 -2.14
CA GLY A 286 3.34 18.26 -0.77
C GLY A 286 4.16 17.06 -0.29
N PHE A 287 4.42 16.05 -1.13
CA PHE A 287 5.37 14.98 -0.78
C PHE A 287 6.76 15.53 -0.44
N ALA A 288 7.15 16.63 -1.09
CA ALA A 288 8.40 17.32 -0.83
C ALA A 288 8.40 18.15 0.46
N ASP A 289 7.22 18.50 0.98
CA ASP A 289 7.05 19.43 2.09
C ASP A 289 7.34 18.76 3.44
N ARG A 290 7.40 19.57 4.50
CA ARG A 290 7.52 19.06 5.86
C ARG A 290 6.18 18.53 6.36
N TYR A 291 6.22 17.39 7.03
CA TYR A 291 5.04 16.78 7.64
C TYR A 291 4.77 17.34 9.03
N GLU A 292 3.48 17.42 9.35
CA GLU A 292 3.00 17.49 10.73
C GLU A 292 2.76 16.08 11.27
N THR A 293 2.79 15.92 12.59
CA THR A 293 2.50 14.62 13.21
C THR A 293 1.07 14.20 12.92
N THR A 294 0.90 12.96 12.46
CA THR A 294 -0.41 12.37 12.18
C THR A 294 -0.75 11.25 13.15
N VAL A 295 0.09 11.04 14.18
CA VAL A 295 -0.19 10.13 15.30
C VAL A 295 -1.46 10.54 16.01
N THR A 296 -2.34 9.57 16.28
CA THR A 296 -3.54 9.80 17.09
C THR A 296 -3.28 9.60 18.58
N MET A 297 -2.40 8.67 18.94
CA MET A 297 -2.10 8.28 20.33
C MET A 297 -0.76 7.54 20.45
N PRO A 298 -0.15 7.40 21.64
CA PRO A 298 1.15 6.73 21.79
C PRO A 298 1.22 5.33 21.16
N LEU A 299 0.15 4.52 21.29
CA LEU A 299 0.08 3.19 20.70
C LEU A 299 0.16 3.20 19.17
N ASP A 300 -0.38 4.24 18.52
CA ASP A 300 -0.29 4.41 17.07
C ASP A 300 1.16 4.68 16.62
N CYS A 301 1.90 5.47 17.40
CA CYS A 301 3.34 5.67 17.16
C CYS A 301 4.12 4.35 17.29
N ASP A 302 3.89 3.57 18.35
CA ASP A 302 4.58 2.28 18.53
C ASP A 302 4.33 1.36 17.32
N ARG A 303 3.10 1.33 16.80
CA ARG A 303 2.73 0.55 15.61
C ARG A 303 3.44 1.03 14.35
N ILE A 304 3.47 2.35 14.11
CA ILE A 304 4.18 2.93 12.96
C ILE A 304 5.68 2.56 12.99
N VAL A 305 6.33 2.72 14.15
CA VAL A 305 7.76 2.40 14.32
C VAL A 305 8.01 0.91 14.11
N LYS A 306 7.17 0.06 14.69
CA LYS A 306 7.27 -1.39 14.55
C LYS A 306 7.11 -1.81 13.09
N ALA A 307 6.06 -1.35 12.40
CA ALA A 307 5.81 -1.68 11.00
C ALA A 307 6.97 -1.24 10.10
N TYR A 308 7.48 -0.01 10.29
CA TYR A 308 8.67 0.46 9.58
C TYR A 308 9.88 -0.46 9.81
N SER A 309 10.18 -0.79 11.07
CA SER A 309 11.34 -1.63 11.42
C SER A 309 11.20 -3.03 10.83
N ASP A 310 10.00 -3.62 10.93
CA ASP A 310 9.67 -4.93 10.34
C ASP A 310 9.83 -4.92 8.80
N LYS A 311 9.50 -3.81 8.12
CA LYS A 311 9.63 -3.64 6.67
C LYS A 311 11.10 -3.51 6.25
N MET A 312 11.86 -2.66 6.94
CA MET A 312 13.29 -2.44 6.67
C MET A 312 14.10 -3.72 6.86
N GLY A 313 13.83 -4.49 7.92
CA GLY A 313 14.53 -5.75 8.19
C GLY A 313 14.25 -6.86 7.16
N LYS A 314 13.19 -6.75 6.35
CA LYS A 314 12.78 -7.80 5.39
C LYS A 314 13.15 -7.53 3.93
N LEU A 315 13.47 -6.28 3.55
CA LEU A 315 13.49 -5.89 2.13
C LEU A 315 14.64 -4.93 1.80
N PRO A 316 15.75 -5.42 1.22
CA PRO A 316 16.93 -4.59 1.00
C PRO A 316 16.92 -3.78 -0.33
N THR A 317 15.77 -3.67 -1.02
CA THR A 317 15.71 -3.03 -2.36
C THR A 317 14.63 -1.96 -2.46
N PHE A 318 14.56 -1.03 -1.52
CA PHE A 318 13.70 0.14 -1.64
C PHE A 318 14.36 1.24 -2.48
N VAL A 319 13.54 2.02 -3.20
CA VAL A 319 14.02 3.25 -3.84
C VAL A 319 14.44 4.24 -2.74
N TYR A 320 15.71 4.63 -2.69
CA TYR A 320 16.26 5.34 -1.52
C TYR A 320 15.61 6.67 -1.19
N ALA A 321 15.26 7.49 -2.21
CA ALA A 321 14.52 8.74 -1.99
C ALA A 321 13.22 8.53 -1.20
N TYR A 322 12.65 7.33 -1.32
CA TYR A 322 11.42 6.93 -0.69
C TYR A 322 11.63 6.46 0.76
N VAL A 323 12.69 5.70 1.03
CA VAL A 323 13.11 5.33 2.39
C VAL A 323 13.33 6.55 3.27
N VAL A 324 13.97 7.61 2.74
CA VAL A 324 14.19 8.87 3.48
C VAL A 324 12.87 9.43 3.96
N ARG A 325 11.88 9.46 3.07
CA ARG A 325 10.58 10.09 3.32
C ARG A 325 9.75 9.27 4.30
N LEU A 326 9.81 7.95 4.20
CA LEU A 326 9.21 7.06 5.20
C LEU A 326 9.84 7.26 6.57
N TYR A 327 11.16 7.34 6.66
CA TYR A 327 11.82 7.59 7.94
C TYR A 327 11.47 8.97 8.48
N GLU A 328 11.49 10.03 7.66
CA GLU A 328 11.08 11.38 8.08
C GLU A 328 9.65 11.36 8.62
N PHE A 329 8.75 10.66 7.94
CA PHE A 329 7.39 10.42 8.41
C PHE A 329 7.37 9.72 9.79
N VAL A 330 8.11 8.63 9.98
CA VAL A 330 8.19 7.96 11.30
C VAL A 330 8.79 8.91 12.36
N CYS A 331 9.78 9.71 11.98
CA CYS A 331 10.43 10.65 12.89
C CYS A 331 9.50 11.76 13.38
N VAL A 332 8.76 12.41 12.48
CA VAL A 332 7.80 13.45 12.89
C VAL A 332 6.74 12.90 13.88
N ASN A 333 6.52 11.60 13.88
CA ASN A 333 5.52 10.92 14.68
C ASN A 333 5.99 10.47 16.09
N TYR A 334 7.29 10.49 16.46
CA TYR A 334 7.76 9.96 17.77
C TYR A 334 7.65 10.92 18.97
N HIS A 335 7.27 12.19 18.77
CA HIS A 335 7.33 13.26 19.79
C HIS A 335 6.47 13.06 21.05
N VAL A 336 5.72 11.96 21.16
CA VAL A 336 4.72 11.75 22.21
C VAL A 336 5.31 11.20 23.53
N ASN A 337 6.50 10.58 23.53
CA ASN A 337 7.11 10.04 24.77
C ASN A 337 8.65 9.92 24.69
N ALA A 338 9.39 10.83 25.34
CA ALA A 338 10.86 10.93 25.27
C ALA A 338 11.62 9.65 25.66
N ALA A 339 11.11 8.84 26.60
CA ALA A 339 11.78 7.59 27.01
C ALA A 339 11.65 6.52 25.92
N ARG A 340 10.46 6.38 25.33
CA ARG A 340 10.23 5.50 24.16
C ARG A 340 10.86 6.03 22.88
N SER A 341 11.03 7.35 22.75
CA SER A 341 11.67 7.96 21.59
C SER A 341 13.10 7.45 21.38
N ASN A 342 13.86 7.22 22.46
CA ASN A 342 15.21 6.68 22.36
C ASN A 342 15.22 5.23 21.86
N GLU A 343 14.33 4.39 22.38
CA GLU A 343 14.16 3.01 21.92
C GLU A 343 13.77 2.97 20.44
N HIS A 344 12.75 3.74 20.04
CA HIS A 344 12.29 3.81 18.66
C HIS A 344 13.37 4.29 17.70
N LEU A 345 14.05 5.40 18.00
CA LEU A 345 15.13 5.90 17.15
C LEU A 345 16.28 4.89 17.04
N ASN A 346 16.62 4.20 18.13
CA ASN A 346 17.62 3.13 18.08
C ASN A 346 17.17 1.97 17.18
N THR A 347 15.93 1.51 17.29
CA THR A 347 15.39 0.42 16.45
C THR A 347 15.39 0.80 14.97
N ILE A 348 14.92 2.02 14.66
CA ILE A 348 14.87 2.54 13.30
C ILE A 348 16.29 2.63 12.72
N CYS A 349 17.22 3.29 13.43
CA CYS A 349 18.60 3.43 12.96
C CYS A 349 19.34 2.10 12.85
N ALA A 350 19.11 1.16 13.78
CA ALA A 350 19.68 -0.18 13.70
C ALA A 350 19.18 -0.92 12.45
N SER A 351 17.86 -0.91 12.20
CA SER A 351 17.27 -1.56 11.02
C SER A 351 17.81 -0.95 9.71
N THR A 352 17.93 0.37 9.65
CA THR A 352 18.50 1.08 8.48
C THR A 352 20.00 0.77 8.29
N LEU A 353 20.77 0.65 9.38
CA LEU A 353 22.18 0.30 9.31
C LEU A 353 22.38 -1.16 8.88
N GLU A 354 21.59 -2.09 9.42
CA GLU A 354 21.61 -3.51 9.03
C GLU A 354 21.32 -3.69 7.53
N GLU A 355 20.31 -3.00 6.99
CA GLU A 355 20.03 -2.99 5.55
C GLU A 355 21.22 -2.46 4.74
N SER A 356 21.77 -1.31 5.18
CA SER A 356 22.94 -0.71 4.54
C SER A 356 24.14 -1.67 4.55
N TRP A 357 24.30 -2.44 5.62
CA TRP A 357 25.31 -3.49 5.72
C TRP A 357 25.04 -4.62 4.72
N ALA A 358 23.81 -5.13 4.68
CA ALA A 358 23.45 -6.20 3.76
C ALA A 358 23.71 -5.83 2.29
N GLU A 359 23.51 -4.57 1.91
CA GLU A 359 23.85 -4.05 0.58
C GLU A 359 25.36 -3.86 0.38
N LEU A 360 26.08 -3.30 1.36
CA LEU A 360 27.54 -3.14 1.27
C LEU A 360 28.27 -4.48 1.15
N LEU A 361 27.80 -5.54 1.83
CA LEU A 361 28.37 -6.89 1.68
C LEU A 361 28.16 -7.47 0.28
N ARG A 362 27.12 -7.03 -0.43
CA ARG A 362 26.82 -7.42 -1.81
C ARG A 362 27.36 -6.44 -2.86
N ALA A 363 28.06 -5.40 -2.44
CA ALA A 363 28.53 -4.30 -3.26
C ALA A 363 29.35 -4.73 -4.49
N ASN A 364 30.18 -5.77 -4.37
CA ASN A 364 30.96 -6.34 -5.49
C ASN A 364 30.09 -6.98 -6.59
N LEU A 365 28.83 -7.28 -6.28
CA LEU A 365 27.86 -7.91 -7.19
C LEU A 365 26.84 -6.90 -7.75
N LEU A 366 26.97 -5.63 -7.39
CA LEU A 366 26.05 -4.58 -7.81
C LEU A 366 26.41 -4.07 -9.20
N SER A 367 25.41 -3.99 -10.08
CA SER A 367 25.49 -3.22 -11.33
C SER A 367 25.70 -1.72 -11.06
N ALA A 368 26.12 -0.96 -12.07
CA ALA A 368 26.30 0.50 -11.93
C ALA A 368 25.04 1.22 -11.43
N GLY A 369 23.85 0.77 -11.86
CA GLY A 369 22.57 1.29 -11.38
C GLY A 369 22.32 0.98 -9.91
N GLN A 370 22.69 -0.22 -9.45
CA GLN A 370 22.63 -0.63 -8.04
C GLN A 370 23.67 0.09 -7.17
N TRP A 371 24.82 0.46 -7.72
CA TRP A 371 25.84 1.27 -7.06
C TRP A 371 25.40 2.71 -6.80
N TYR A 372 24.81 3.35 -7.81
CA TYR A 372 24.18 4.67 -7.67
C TYR A 372 23.09 4.65 -6.61
N GLN A 373 22.33 3.57 -6.58
CA GLN A 373 21.32 3.26 -5.58
C GLN A 373 21.93 3.17 -4.17
N PHE A 374 22.89 2.29 -3.96
CA PHE A 374 23.59 2.09 -2.68
C PHE A 374 24.26 3.36 -2.13
N THR A 375 24.96 4.12 -2.95
CA THR A 375 25.61 5.38 -2.52
C THR A 375 24.59 6.46 -2.14
N ASN A 376 23.45 6.51 -2.83
CA ASN A 376 22.33 7.38 -2.44
C ASN A 376 21.72 6.98 -1.09
N THR A 377 21.70 5.70 -0.73
CA THR A 377 21.28 5.20 0.61
C THR A 377 22.11 5.82 1.71
N ILE A 378 23.43 5.80 1.55
CA ILE A 378 24.35 6.30 2.58
C ILE A 378 24.24 7.81 2.71
N VAL A 379 24.24 8.53 1.59
CA VAL A 379 24.05 9.99 1.58
C VAL A 379 22.70 10.36 2.19
N THR A 380 21.67 9.56 1.92
CA THR A 380 20.34 9.66 2.51
C THR A 380 20.37 9.45 4.01
N ASN A 381 20.94 8.36 4.52
CA ASN A 381 21.03 8.07 5.95
C ASN A 381 21.84 9.15 6.67
N SER A 382 22.83 9.72 6.00
CA SER A 382 23.59 10.87 6.50
C SER A 382 22.73 12.14 6.55
N LYS A 383 21.99 12.46 5.47
CA LYS A 383 21.03 13.59 5.45
C LYS A 383 19.94 13.42 6.51
N LEU A 384 19.52 12.19 6.74
CA LEU A 384 18.51 11.81 7.70
C LEU A 384 18.95 12.10 9.13
N LEU A 385 20.15 11.66 9.50
CA LEU A 385 20.79 11.99 10.77
C LEU A 385 20.92 13.52 10.94
N MET A 386 21.23 14.25 9.86
CA MET A 386 21.31 15.70 9.85
C MET A 386 19.93 16.39 10.00
N THR A 387 18.88 15.89 9.34
CA THR A 387 17.51 16.41 9.46
C THR A 387 16.96 16.15 10.85
N SER A 388 17.16 14.95 11.39
CA SER A 388 16.78 14.61 12.77
C SER A 388 17.54 15.45 13.80
N ALA A 389 18.78 15.89 13.51
CA ALA A 389 19.55 16.77 14.39
C ALA A 389 18.97 18.20 14.50
N ASN A 390 18.09 18.60 13.58
CA ASN A 390 17.37 19.88 13.69
C ASN A 390 16.32 19.86 14.80
N HIS A 391 15.88 18.67 15.25
CA HIS A 391 15.02 18.54 16.42
C HIS A 391 15.89 18.46 17.67
N GLN A 392 15.94 19.54 18.47
CA GLN A 392 16.84 19.64 19.64
C GLN A 392 16.72 18.45 20.61
N VAL A 393 15.52 17.90 20.77
CA VAL A 393 15.23 16.74 21.64
C VAL A 393 15.98 15.46 21.19
N ASN A 394 16.34 15.36 19.92
CA ASN A 394 16.97 14.16 19.36
C ASN A 394 18.48 14.17 19.42
N LYS A 395 19.10 15.34 19.61
CA LYS A 395 20.56 15.48 19.48
C LYS A 395 21.33 14.50 20.36
N PRO A 396 20.98 14.28 21.64
CA PRO A 396 21.70 13.30 22.48
C PRO A 396 21.55 11.86 21.98
N ILE A 397 20.36 11.51 21.48
CA ILE A 397 20.05 10.18 20.97
C ILE A 397 20.83 9.94 19.66
N LEU A 398 20.82 10.90 18.75
CA LEU A 398 21.58 10.83 17.51
C LEU A 398 23.08 10.76 17.77
N LEU A 399 23.60 11.51 18.74
CA LEU A 399 25.00 11.40 19.18
C LEU A 399 25.30 10.00 19.72
N SER A 400 24.40 9.39 20.49
CA SER A 400 24.56 8.02 20.99
C SER A 400 24.55 6.97 19.87
N ILE A 401 23.80 7.21 18.79
CA ILE A 401 23.76 6.34 17.61
C ILE A 401 25.02 6.54 16.76
N LEU A 402 25.44 7.80 16.56
CA LEU A 402 26.64 8.17 15.82
C LEU A 402 27.93 7.67 16.48
N THR A 403 27.88 7.38 17.78
CA THR A 403 29.01 6.86 18.55
C THR A 403 29.04 5.33 18.64
N LYS A 404 28.09 4.63 18.01
CA LYS A 404 28.11 3.16 17.93
C LYS A 404 29.23 2.69 17.02
N GLU A 405 29.98 1.71 17.50
CA GLU A 405 31.10 1.08 16.80
C GLU A 405 30.67 0.54 15.42
N ASP A 406 29.50 -0.10 15.34
CA ASP A 406 28.94 -0.64 14.08
C ASP A 406 28.81 0.39 12.97
N LEU A 407 28.46 1.65 13.30
CA LEU A 407 28.35 2.71 12.30
C LEU A 407 29.73 3.15 11.80
N PHE A 408 30.71 3.26 12.71
CA PHE A 408 32.08 3.58 12.32
C PHE A 408 32.71 2.47 11.48
N ASP A 409 32.45 1.20 11.82
CA ASP A 409 32.89 0.05 11.04
C ASP A 409 32.25 0.04 9.65
N PHE A 410 30.95 0.32 9.56
CA PHE A 410 30.24 0.45 8.29
C PHE A 410 30.83 1.58 7.45
N LEU A 411 30.98 2.79 8.00
CA LEU A 411 31.54 3.95 7.30
C LEU A 411 32.98 3.69 6.88
N GLY A 412 33.80 3.12 7.76
CA GLY A 412 35.19 2.75 7.48
C GLY A 412 35.26 1.79 6.29
N ARG A 413 34.51 0.69 6.34
CA ARG A 413 34.48 -0.28 5.23
C ARG A 413 33.88 0.30 3.96
N LEU A 414 32.89 1.18 4.04
CA LEU A 414 32.36 1.89 2.89
C LEU A 414 33.41 2.78 2.22
N PHE A 415 34.13 3.60 3.00
CA PHE A 415 35.16 4.49 2.46
C PHE A 415 36.36 3.72 1.92
N LEU A 416 36.70 2.58 2.54
CA LEU A 416 37.76 1.70 2.10
C LEU A 416 37.31 0.76 0.97
N PHE A 417 36.00 0.65 0.71
CA PHE A 417 35.45 -0.30 -0.25
C PHE A 417 36.08 -0.15 -1.64
N PRO A 418 36.20 1.06 -2.24
CA PRO A 418 36.84 1.22 -3.56
C PRO A 418 38.26 0.68 -3.64
N MET A 419 38.99 0.66 -2.51
CA MET A 419 40.35 0.11 -2.42
C MET A 419 40.37 -1.40 -2.20
N SER A 420 39.24 -2.01 -1.84
CA SER A 420 39.10 -3.46 -1.64
C SER A 420 38.67 -4.23 -2.90
N VAL A 421 38.28 -3.52 -3.97
CA VAL A 421 37.87 -4.12 -5.26
C VAL A 421 39.06 -4.39 -6.20
N GLU A 422 40.30 -4.19 -5.75
CA GLU A 422 41.47 -4.56 -6.55
C GLU A 422 41.62 -6.10 -6.63
N GLY A 423 41.12 -6.68 -7.73
CA GLY A 423 41.29 -8.11 -8.02
C GLY A 423 40.71 -8.63 -9.34
N GLU A 424 39.65 -8.03 -9.89
CA GLU A 424 39.16 -8.40 -11.21
C GLU A 424 39.30 -7.25 -12.20
N SER A 425 40.19 -7.44 -13.15
CA SER A 425 40.51 -6.53 -14.23
C SER A 425 39.27 -6.01 -14.95
N ILE A 426 38.97 -4.72 -14.77
CA ILE A 426 38.24 -3.92 -15.76
C ILE A 426 39.19 -3.76 -16.96
N GLY A 427 39.26 -4.80 -17.79
CA GLY A 427 40.22 -4.87 -18.88
C GLY A 427 40.10 -6.14 -19.70
N SER A 428 38.97 -6.36 -20.37
CA SER A 428 38.87 -7.02 -21.70
C SER A 428 37.47 -7.53 -22.04
N ARG A 429 36.50 -6.62 -22.26
CA ARG A 429 35.41 -6.86 -23.24
C ARG A 429 35.02 -5.53 -23.90
N GLY A 430 35.92 -5.03 -24.74
CA GLY A 430 35.53 -4.13 -25.82
C GLY A 430 34.87 -4.94 -26.94
N PRO A 431 33.98 -4.32 -27.74
CA PRO A 431 33.29 -5.00 -28.82
C PRO A 431 34.26 -5.25 -29.98
N THR A 432 34.34 -6.48 -30.47
CA THR A 432 34.83 -6.76 -31.83
C THR A 432 33.70 -6.55 -32.84
N PRO A 433 34.01 -6.02 -34.05
CA PRO A 433 33.03 -5.62 -35.06
C PRO A 433 32.17 -6.77 -35.58
#